data_AF-A0AA85KG68-F1
#
_entry.id   AF-A0AA85KG68-F1
#
_cell.length_a   1.000
_cell.length_b   1.000
_cell.length_c   1.000
_cell.angle_alpha   90.00
_cell.angle_beta   90.00
_cell.angle_gamma   90.00
#
_symmetry.space_group_name_H-M   'P 1'
#
loop_
_entity.id
_entity.type
_entity.pdbx_description
1 polymer ?
#
loop_
_entity_poly.entity_id
_entity_poly.type
_entity_poly.pdbx_seq_one_letter_code
_entity_poly.pdbx_strand_id
1 'polypeptide(L)'
;MRPAQRILVHSFLLLWLTAISDCLIPKVKQYVAERRECGMIRPLGFKHNYNSCYILEYALKRFALRLEQVPHKISSHRPNFCKVTTIQIDITEGCNEENEKLWPSDSIKESYILNVSNGTLRIQLDEIWGALHALETVLKLVFRNGNYKNAIFQCSIEDSPRFPHRGMMIDTARHYLSVETVKNVINDILHWNLNTGAIIKGFGLQGHFWNTEIWKNRDELDAKNKLKIAIKKGDTEGARIHAENAIRHRHTATSYLRLAARIDALVSRVQSAITTKSFTRSIMTVVGCMEDAAKSMDMEKVSSLMDRFEMEFDNIDIQSKLVSSSLANTMSISTPENEVQGLINQVADEAGIELNQELDGANPSSVSVAPISAEEEDGLTQRLARLRHS
;
A
#
# COMPACT_ATOMS: atom_id res chain seq x y z
N MET A 1 -17.74 4.34 -53.04
CA MET A 1 -17.29 5.32 -52.02
C MET A 1 -16.45 6.40 -52.72
N ARG A 2 -16.77 7.68 -52.50
CA ARG A 2 -16.31 8.81 -53.33
C ARG A 2 -14.82 9.15 -53.09
N PRO A 3 -14.07 9.54 -54.13
CA PRO A 3 -12.62 9.84 -54.05
C PRO A 3 -12.26 11.00 -53.10
N ALA A 4 -13.22 11.87 -52.75
CA ALA A 4 -13.01 12.98 -51.81
C ALA A 4 -12.69 12.53 -50.36
N GLN A 5 -13.12 11.33 -49.93
CA GLN A 5 -12.83 10.84 -48.58
C GLN A 5 -11.39 10.33 -48.42
N ARG A 6 -10.71 9.91 -49.50
CA ARG A 6 -9.31 9.43 -49.42
C ARG A 6 -8.31 10.56 -49.18
N ILE A 7 -8.57 11.76 -49.70
CA ILE A 7 -7.67 12.92 -49.57
C ILE A 7 -7.72 13.49 -48.14
N LEU A 8 -8.91 13.52 -47.52
CA LEU A 8 -9.08 13.94 -46.12
C LEU A 8 -8.39 12.98 -45.14
N VAL A 9 -8.45 11.67 -45.38
CA VAL A 9 -7.78 10.67 -44.54
C VAL A 9 -6.25 10.72 -44.70
N HIS A 10 -5.74 10.94 -45.92
CA HIS A 10 -4.29 11.11 -46.13
C HIS A 10 -3.74 12.40 -45.53
N SER A 11 -4.50 13.51 -45.58
CA SER A 11 -4.10 14.78 -44.96
C SER A 11 -4.09 14.67 -43.42
N PHE A 12 -5.06 13.98 -42.83
CA PHE A 12 -5.08 13.70 -41.39
C PHE A 12 -3.93 12.76 -40.94
N LEU A 13 -3.58 11.75 -41.75
CA LEU A 13 -2.45 10.86 -41.48
C LEU A 13 -1.09 11.58 -41.57
N LEU A 14 -0.94 12.52 -42.52
CA LEU A 14 0.26 13.36 -42.64
C LEU A 14 0.38 14.39 -41.50
N LEU A 15 -0.74 14.91 -40.99
CA LEU A 15 -0.74 15.76 -39.79
C LEU A 15 -0.40 14.96 -38.53
N TRP A 16 -0.83 13.70 -38.45
CA TRP A 16 -0.46 12.78 -37.36
C TRP A 16 1.00 12.33 -37.41
N LEU A 17 1.58 12.16 -38.60
CA LEU A 17 2.99 11.80 -38.79
C LEU A 17 3.99 12.92 -38.45
N THR A 18 3.53 14.17 -38.29
CA THR A 18 4.39 15.31 -37.92
C THR A 18 4.30 15.69 -36.44
N ALA A 19 3.38 15.10 -35.69
CA ALA A 19 3.32 15.21 -34.24
C ALA A 19 4.06 14.02 -33.61
N ILE A 20 5.39 14.10 -33.55
CA ILE A 20 6.13 13.41 -32.50
C ILE A 20 5.69 14.12 -31.21
N SER A 21 4.62 13.61 -30.60
CA SER A 21 4.13 14.13 -29.33
C SER A 21 5.18 13.80 -28.27
N ASP A 22 5.98 14.81 -27.91
CA ASP A 22 6.82 14.77 -26.72
C ASP A 22 5.91 14.48 -25.52
N CYS A 23 5.92 13.22 -25.07
CA CYS A 23 5.04 12.68 -24.05
C CYS A 23 5.58 13.02 -22.66
N LEU A 24 5.67 14.32 -22.36
CA LEU A 24 6.04 14.79 -21.03
C LEU A 24 4.76 14.99 -20.22
N ILE A 25 4.57 14.16 -19.20
CA ILE A 25 3.40 14.21 -18.32
C ILE A 25 3.87 14.38 -16.86
N PRO A 26 3.38 15.38 -16.11
CA PRO A 26 2.57 16.51 -16.57
C PRO A 26 3.31 17.40 -17.58
N LYS A 27 2.55 18.16 -18.37
CA LYS A 27 3.13 19.11 -19.31
C LYS A 27 3.81 20.25 -18.56
N VAL A 28 5.09 20.48 -18.84
CA VAL A 28 5.88 21.58 -18.28
C VAL A 28 5.40 22.95 -18.78
N LYS A 29 5.65 23.99 -17.98
CA LYS A 29 5.30 25.38 -18.33
C LYS A 29 5.96 25.85 -19.64
N GLN A 30 7.26 25.65 -19.79
CA GLN A 30 8.00 25.99 -21.00
C GLN A 30 8.99 24.89 -21.38
N TYR A 31 8.97 24.50 -22.65
CA TYR A 31 9.83 23.47 -23.22
C TYR A 31 10.39 23.94 -24.56
N VAL A 32 11.71 24.10 -24.64
CA VAL A 32 12.42 24.45 -25.87
C VAL A 32 13.40 23.32 -26.18
N ALA A 33 13.02 22.44 -27.10
CA ALA A 33 13.87 21.34 -27.54
C ALA A 33 14.59 21.64 -28.85
N GLU A 34 15.86 21.31 -28.89
CA GLU A 34 16.64 21.18 -30.11
C GLU A 34 16.57 19.73 -30.60
N ARG A 35 16.57 19.51 -31.92
CA ARG A 35 16.61 18.16 -32.52
C ARG A 35 17.97 17.45 -32.36
N ARG A 36 18.86 17.95 -31.50
CA ARG A 36 20.18 17.38 -31.28
C ARG A 36 20.13 16.38 -30.13
N GLU A 37 20.50 15.15 -30.42
CA GLU A 37 20.56 14.07 -29.42
C GLU A 37 21.88 14.08 -28.65
N CYS A 38 21.77 13.95 -27.33
CA CYS A 38 22.88 13.80 -26.41
C CYS A 38 22.85 12.40 -25.79
N GLY A 39 23.94 11.65 -25.89
CA GLY A 39 24.08 10.36 -25.20
C GLY A 39 24.45 10.56 -23.73
N MET A 40 23.79 9.88 -22.82
CA MET A 40 24.18 9.87 -21.41
C MET A 40 25.23 8.79 -21.16
N ILE A 41 26.42 9.19 -20.72
CA ILE A 41 27.54 8.28 -20.45
C ILE A 41 27.47 7.81 -19.00
N ARG A 42 27.62 6.51 -18.77
CA ARG A 42 27.79 5.94 -17.43
C ARG A 42 29.28 5.71 -17.11
N PRO A 43 29.73 5.90 -15.86
CA PRO A 43 28.96 6.43 -14.73
C PRO A 43 28.67 7.93 -14.87
N LEU A 44 27.49 8.36 -14.41
CA LEU A 44 27.11 9.78 -14.34
C LEU A 44 27.72 10.41 -13.09
N GLY A 45 28.45 11.51 -13.25
CA GLY A 45 28.94 12.30 -12.12
C GLY A 45 27.86 13.25 -11.61
N PHE A 46 27.64 13.28 -10.30
CA PHE A 46 26.74 14.26 -9.67
C PHE A 46 27.57 15.35 -8.99
N LYS A 47 27.27 16.62 -9.29
CA LYS A 47 27.87 17.79 -8.63
C LYS A 47 26.77 18.62 -7.99
N HIS A 48 26.85 18.84 -6.69
CA HIS A 48 25.93 19.70 -5.94
C HIS A 48 26.67 20.36 -4.78
N ASN A 49 26.15 21.48 -4.30
CA ASN A 49 26.81 22.30 -3.28
C ASN A 49 26.54 21.83 -1.83
N TYR A 50 25.73 20.79 -1.64
CA TYR A 50 25.21 20.37 -0.32
C TYR A 50 25.53 18.90 -0.04
N ASN A 51 26.51 18.64 0.84
CA ASN A 51 26.93 17.28 1.18
C ASN A 51 26.17 16.69 2.39
N SER A 52 25.50 17.50 3.20
CA SER A 52 24.76 17.09 4.41
C SER A 52 23.26 16.92 4.19
N CYS A 53 22.82 16.85 2.93
CA CYS A 53 21.40 16.77 2.55
C CYS A 53 21.00 15.34 2.20
N TYR A 54 20.40 14.62 3.16
CA TYR A 54 20.04 13.21 3.00
C TYR A 54 18.93 13.00 1.97
N ILE A 55 17.97 13.92 1.86
CA ILE A 55 16.89 13.85 0.87
C ILE A 55 17.46 13.88 -0.55
N LEU A 56 18.40 14.81 -0.81
CA LEU A 56 19.04 14.93 -2.13
C LEU A 56 19.90 13.71 -2.44
N GLU A 57 20.71 13.25 -1.49
CA GLU A 57 21.55 12.06 -1.67
C GLU A 57 20.69 10.82 -2.00
N TYR A 58 19.59 10.62 -1.26
CA TYR A 58 18.66 9.52 -1.51
C TYR A 58 17.97 9.62 -2.87
N ALA A 59 17.56 10.83 -3.26
CA ALA A 59 16.96 11.08 -4.58
C ALA A 59 17.93 10.77 -5.71
N LEU A 60 19.21 11.15 -5.58
CA LEU A 60 20.26 10.86 -6.56
C LEU A 60 20.55 9.36 -6.67
N LYS A 61 20.65 8.65 -5.54
CA LYS A 61 20.80 7.18 -5.53
C LYS A 61 19.62 6.50 -6.23
N ARG A 62 18.39 6.92 -5.92
CA ARG A 62 17.17 6.39 -6.55
C ARG A 62 17.14 6.69 -8.05
N PHE A 63 17.52 7.90 -8.46
CA PHE A 63 17.59 8.31 -9.86
C PHE A 63 18.60 7.46 -10.63
N ALA A 64 19.80 7.24 -10.07
CA ALA A 64 20.82 6.38 -10.66
C ALA A 64 20.33 4.94 -10.86
N LEU A 65 19.70 4.35 -9.84
CA LEU A 65 19.10 3.01 -9.93
C LEU A 65 18.02 2.91 -11.01
N ARG A 66 17.13 3.91 -11.10
CA ARG A 66 16.07 3.95 -12.13
C ARG A 66 16.65 4.11 -13.54
N LEU A 67 17.72 4.88 -13.69
CA LEU A 67 18.46 4.94 -14.96
C LEU A 67 19.13 3.62 -15.32
N GLU A 68 19.52 2.78 -14.35
CA GLU A 68 20.21 1.49 -14.54
C GLU A 68 19.28 0.31 -14.85
N GLN A 69 18.07 0.29 -14.30
CA GLN A 69 17.03 -0.72 -14.59
C GLN A 69 16.58 -0.76 -16.06
N VAL A 70 17.17 0.09 -16.88
CA VAL A 70 17.04 0.18 -18.33
C VAL A 70 18.12 -0.74 -18.96
N PRO A 71 17.84 -2.00 -19.38
CA PRO A 71 18.84 -2.99 -19.83
C PRO A 71 19.85 -2.54 -20.91
N HIS A 72 21.11 -3.05 -20.82
CA HIS A 72 22.27 -2.70 -21.67
C HIS A 72 22.85 -3.86 -22.51
N LYS A 73 23.48 -3.49 -23.64
CA LYS A 73 24.76 -4.03 -24.17
C LYS A 73 25.58 -2.92 -24.86
N ILE A 74 26.92 -3.06 -24.87
CA ILE A 74 27.94 -2.02 -25.16
C ILE A 74 28.37 -1.97 -26.65
N SER A 75 28.88 -0.80 -27.07
CA SER A 75 29.71 -0.44 -28.27
C SER A 75 28.94 0.19 -29.45
N SER A 76 29.46 1.05 -30.34
CA SER A 76 30.78 1.68 -30.56
C SER A 76 30.63 3.22 -30.75
N HIS A 77 31.77 3.91 -30.83
CA HIS A 77 31.97 5.36 -30.88
C HIS A 77 31.45 5.99 -32.19
N ARG A 78 30.72 7.12 -32.10
CA ARG A 78 30.63 8.13 -33.17
C ARG A 78 31.37 9.40 -32.73
N PRO A 79 32.06 10.17 -33.61
CA PRO A 79 32.96 11.25 -33.16
C PRO A 79 32.26 12.56 -32.75
N ASN A 80 31.01 12.81 -33.19
CA ASN A 80 30.36 14.12 -33.03
C ASN A 80 28.97 14.04 -32.39
N PHE A 81 28.78 13.19 -31.37
CA PHE A 81 27.54 13.20 -30.59
C PHE A 81 27.75 13.94 -29.27
N CYS A 82 26.77 14.77 -28.91
CA CYS A 82 26.73 15.43 -27.61
C CYS A 82 26.74 14.36 -26.51
N LYS A 83 27.54 14.56 -25.46
CA LYS A 83 27.71 13.60 -24.36
C LYS A 83 27.41 14.29 -23.05
N VAL A 84 26.45 13.78 -22.29
CA VAL A 84 26.22 14.23 -20.91
C VAL A 84 26.98 13.30 -19.98
N THR A 85 27.97 13.85 -19.27
CA THR A 85 28.77 13.12 -18.29
C THR A 85 28.44 13.53 -16.86
N THR A 86 28.03 14.78 -16.67
CA THR A 86 27.83 15.36 -15.35
C THR A 86 26.43 15.97 -15.23
N ILE A 87 25.76 15.68 -14.11
CA ILE A 87 24.56 16.38 -13.66
C ILE A 87 25.00 17.37 -12.59
N GLN A 88 24.79 18.66 -12.84
CA GLN A 88 25.09 19.74 -11.92
C GLN A 88 23.79 20.30 -11.35
N ILE A 89 23.67 20.31 -10.02
CA ILE A 89 22.49 20.78 -9.30
C ILE A 89 22.90 21.99 -8.46
N ASP A 90 22.38 23.15 -8.85
CA ASP A 90 22.61 24.42 -8.18
C ASP A 90 21.35 24.81 -7.39
N ILE A 91 21.44 24.79 -6.06
CA ILE A 91 20.36 25.14 -5.12
C ILE A 91 20.72 26.46 -4.43
N THR A 92 19.84 27.46 -4.46
CA THR A 92 20.13 28.78 -3.86
C THR A 92 19.94 28.78 -2.34
N GLU A 93 18.83 28.24 -1.83
CA GLU A 93 18.48 28.27 -0.41
C GLU A 93 17.74 26.98 -0.01
N GLY A 94 18.39 26.02 0.65
CA GLY A 94 17.65 25.01 1.43
C GLY A 94 17.96 23.54 1.16
N CYS A 95 19.05 23.05 1.76
CA CYS A 95 19.34 21.62 1.86
C CYS A 95 20.10 21.26 3.15
N ASN A 96 20.07 22.10 4.20
CA ASN A 96 20.75 21.75 5.45
C ASN A 96 19.78 21.04 6.40
N GLU A 97 19.96 19.73 6.57
CA GLU A 97 19.20 18.87 7.49
C GLU A 97 19.90 18.66 8.85
N GLU A 98 20.99 19.39 9.14
CA GLU A 98 21.79 19.20 10.36
C GLU A 98 21.04 19.52 11.66
N ASN A 99 20.03 20.41 11.61
CA ASN A 99 19.33 20.88 12.79
C ASN A 99 17.91 20.32 12.98
N GLU A 100 17.33 19.64 11.99
CA GLU A 100 16.00 18.98 12.05
C GLU A 100 15.65 18.32 10.70
N LYS A 101 14.65 17.41 10.69
CA LYS A 101 14.10 16.87 9.43
C LYS A 101 13.35 17.97 8.68
N LEU A 102 13.79 18.26 7.45
CA LEU A 102 13.12 19.18 6.55
C LEU A 102 11.80 18.57 6.04
N TRP A 103 10.67 19.13 6.46
CA TRP A 103 9.34 18.73 5.98
C TRP A 103 8.81 19.73 4.95
N PRO A 104 8.08 19.27 3.91
CA PRO A 104 7.45 20.17 2.96
C PRO A 104 6.27 20.90 3.63
N SER A 105 6.12 22.19 3.34
CA SER A 105 4.99 23.05 3.74
C SER A 105 4.16 23.45 2.53
N ASP A 106 2.99 24.08 2.74
CA ASP A 106 2.15 24.56 1.63
C ASP A 106 2.79 25.68 0.80
N SER A 107 3.85 26.31 1.31
CA SER A 107 4.55 27.43 0.68
C SER A 107 5.91 27.06 0.10
N ILE A 108 6.16 25.77 -0.16
CA ILE A 108 7.44 25.31 -0.74
C ILE A 108 7.63 25.80 -2.17
N LYS A 109 8.89 25.98 -2.55
CA LYS A 109 9.26 26.34 -3.93
C LYS A 109 9.64 25.10 -4.73
N GLU A 110 8.75 24.71 -5.63
CA GLU A 110 8.91 23.54 -6.50
C GLU A 110 9.39 23.91 -7.92
N SER A 111 9.75 25.18 -8.16
CA SER A 111 10.20 25.66 -9.47
C SER A 111 11.62 25.23 -9.80
N TYR A 112 11.86 24.88 -11.06
CA TYR A 112 13.19 24.52 -11.54
C TYR A 112 13.40 24.95 -13.00
N ILE A 113 14.68 25.18 -13.33
CA ILE A 113 15.16 25.39 -14.69
C ILE A 113 16.14 24.28 -15.01
N LEU A 114 15.89 23.54 -16.08
CA LEU A 114 16.71 22.45 -16.58
C LEU A 114 17.30 22.82 -17.93
N ASN A 115 18.63 22.79 -18.03
CA ASN A 115 19.35 23.01 -19.27
C ASN A 115 20.23 21.80 -19.59
N VAL A 116 19.91 21.13 -20.70
CA VAL A 116 20.70 20.03 -21.23
C VAL A 116 21.63 20.60 -22.28
N SER A 117 22.94 20.56 -22.04
CA SER A 117 23.96 21.07 -22.96
C SER A 117 25.04 20.01 -23.19
N ASN A 118 25.94 20.24 -24.16
CA ASN A 118 27.05 19.32 -24.41
C ASN A 118 28.00 19.27 -23.21
N GLY A 119 28.08 18.10 -22.55
CA GLY A 119 28.91 17.86 -21.37
C GLY A 119 28.12 17.82 -20.06
N THR A 120 27.18 18.75 -19.88
CA THR A 120 26.55 19.00 -18.58
C THR A 120 25.04 19.18 -18.69
N LEU A 121 24.32 18.44 -17.83
CA LEU A 121 22.91 18.68 -17.53
C LEU A 121 22.85 19.53 -16.26
N ARG A 122 22.41 20.77 -16.40
CA ARG A 122 22.36 21.74 -15.29
C ARG A 122 20.93 21.93 -14.81
N ILE A 123 20.71 21.76 -13.51
CA ILE A 123 19.44 22.00 -12.83
C ILE A 123 19.64 23.18 -11.89
N GLN A 124 18.88 24.24 -12.08
CA GLN A 124 18.87 25.42 -11.21
C GLN A 124 17.51 25.47 -10.50
N LEU A 125 17.53 25.66 -9.18
CA LEU A 125 16.35 25.66 -8.35
C LEU A 125 16.53 26.52 -7.10
N ASP A 126 15.41 26.96 -6.53
CA ASP A 126 15.43 27.74 -5.30
C ASP A 126 15.60 26.85 -4.06
N GLU A 127 14.71 25.86 -3.92
CA GLU A 127 14.66 24.91 -2.79
C GLU A 127 14.74 23.46 -3.29
N ILE A 128 15.17 22.53 -2.42
CA ILE A 128 15.35 21.10 -2.75
C ILE A 128 14.15 20.44 -3.46
N TRP A 129 12.92 20.86 -3.17
CA TRP A 129 11.71 20.26 -3.76
C TRP A 129 11.70 20.36 -5.29
N GLY A 130 12.23 21.46 -5.85
CA GLY A 130 12.43 21.60 -7.29
C GLY A 130 13.38 20.56 -7.89
N ALA A 131 14.40 20.12 -7.14
CA ALA A 131 15.33 19.10 -7.60
C ALA A 131 14.66 17.73 -7.76
N LEU A 132 13.74 17.37 -6.85
CA LEU A 132 13.00 16.10 -6.94
C LEU A 132 12.16 16.04 -8.22
N HIS A 133 11.45 17.12 -8.55
CA HIS A 133 10.67 17.21 -9.78
C HIS A 133 11.54 17.28 -11.02
N ALA A 134 12.65 18.02 -10.98
CA ALA A 134 13.57 18.11 -12.09
C ALA A 134 14.19 16.75 -12.45
N LEU A 135 14.62 15.97 -11.45
CA LEU A 135 15.16 14.62 -11.66
C LEU A 135 14.13 13.68 -12.30
N GLU A 136 12.86 13.77 -11.88
CA GLU A 136 11.77 12.98 -12.47
C GLU A 136 11.47 13.43 -13.91
N THR A 137 11.50 14.72 -14.19
CA THR A 137 11.40 15.26 -15.55
C THR A 137 12.53 14.76 -16.44
N VAL A 138 13.77 14.69 -15.93
CA VAL A 138 14.90 14.09 -16.65
C VAL A 138 14.65 12.61 -16.95
N LEU A 139 14.15 11.82 -15.99
CA LEU A 139 13.83 10.41 -16.24
C LEU A 139 12.83 10.23 -17.39
N LYS A 140 11.84 11.12 -17.51
CA LYS A 140 10.84 11.08 -18.59
C LYS A 140 11.38 11.51 -19.94
N LEU A 141 12.37 12.41 -19.96
CA LEU A 141 13.03 12.87 -21.18
C LEU A 141 14.06 11.86 -21.71
N VAL A 142 14.57 10.99 -20.85
CA VAL A 142 15.53 9.96 -21.26
C VAL A 142 14.79 8.89 -22.06
N PHE A 143 15.16 8.77 -23.33
CA PHE A 143 14.69 7.71 -24.21
C PHE A 143 15.85 6.79 -24.60
N ARG A 144 15.51 5.64 -25.18
CA ARG A 144 16.52 4.76 -25.80
C ARG A 144 16.66 5.11 -27.26
N ASN A 145 17.87 5.50 -27.66
CA ASN A 145 18.22 5.59 -29.07
C ASN A 145 18.37 4.17 -29.66
N GLY A 146 18.32 3.98 -30.99
CA GLY A 146 18.39 2.70 -31.70
C GLY A 146 19.62 1.82 -31.39
N ASN A 147 20.63 2.37 -30.71
CA ASN A 147 21.76 1.62 -30.15
C ASN A 147 21.53 1.16 -28.69
N TYR A 148 20.28 1.20 -28.20
CA TYR A 148 19.87 0.92 -26.81
C TYR A 148 20.61 1.73 -25.73
N LYS A 149 21.16 2.89 -26.11
CA LYS A 149 21.82 3.82 -25.19
C LYS A 149 20.81 4.85 -24.70
N ASN A 150 20.90 5.20 -23.42
CA ASN A 150 20.16 6.32 -22.86
C ASN A 150 20.58 7.60 -23.59
N ALA A 151 19.60 8.28 -24.15
CA ALA A 151 19.77 9.54 -24.84
C ALA A 151 18.73 10.53 -24.35
N ILE A 152 19.07 11.81 -24.48
CA ILE A 152 18.20 12.93 -24.15
C ILE A 152 18.40 13.99 -25.22
N PHE A 153 17.35 14.71 -25.59
CA PHE A 153 17.49 15.85 -26.51
C PHE A 153 18.09 17.04 -25.77
N GLN A 154 18.95 17.80 -26.46
CA GLN A 154 19.36 19.11 -25.99
C GLN A 154 18.10 19.99 -25.85
N CYS A 155 17.85 20.47 -24.64
CA CYS A 155 16.64 21.20 -24.33
C CYS A 155 16.85 22.18 -23.17
N SER A 156 15.97 23.18 -23.14
CA SER A 156 15.80 24.10 -22.03
C SER A 156 14.36 24.01 -21.53
N ILE A 157 14.20 23.75 -20.24
CA ILE A 157 12.91 23.60 -19.59
C ILE A 157 12.84 24.56 -18.41
N GLU A 158 11.75 25.32 -18.34
CA GLU A 158 11.36 26.05 -17.14
C GLU A 158 10.02 25.49 -16.70
N ASP A 159 9.94 25.07 -15.45
CA ASP A 159 8.73 24.49 -14.91
C ASP A 159 8.45 24.95 -13.48
N SER A 160 7.16 25.03 -13.19
CA SER A 160 6.63 25.40 -11.88
C SER A 160 5.20 24.91 -11.81
N PRO A 161 4.75 24.33 -10.68
CA PRO A 161 3.38 23.87 -10.56
C PRO A 161 2.41 25.04 -10.63
N ARG A 162 1.30 24.84 -11.35
CA ARG A 162 0.20 25.82 -11.40
C ARG A 162 -0.52 25.97 -10.05
N PHE A 163 -0.63 24.87 -9.31
CA PHE A 163 -1.29 24.82 -8.02
C PHE A 163 -0.33 24.24 -6.98
N PRO A 164 -0.17 24.89 -5.81
CA PRO A 164 0.71 24.40 -4.76
C PRO A 164 0.21 23.09 -4.17
N HIS A 165 -1.10 22.93 -3.94
CA HIS A 165 -1.63 21.67 -3.39
C HIS A 165 -2.04 20.69 -4.50
N ARG A 166 -1.37 19.52 -4.60
CA ARG A 166 -1.66 18.47 -5.58
C ARG A 166 -1.69 17.11 -4.91
N GLY A 167 -2.91 16.71 -4.54
CA GLY A 167 -3.16 15.56 -3.67
C GLY A 167 -3.66 14.31 -4.39
N MET A 168 -3.26 13.14 -3.89
CA MET A 168 -3.96 11.88 -4.16
C MET A 168 -4.52 11.31 -2.86
N MET A 169 -5.78 10.87 -2.91
CA MET A 169 -6.46 10.28 -1.76
C MET A 169 -6.31 8.75 -1.77
N ILE A 170 -5.74 8.18 -0.71
CA ILE A 170 -5.55 6.73 -0.56
C ILE A 170 -6.50 6.23 0.52
N ASP A 171 -7.52 5.47 0.13
CA ASP A 171 -8.47 4.87 1.08
C ASP A 171 -7.93 3.55 1.63
N THR A 172 -7.39 3.59 2.85
CA THR A 172 -6.96 2.40 3.61
C THR A 172 -8.04 1.86 4.55
N ALA A 173 -9.22 2.48 4.57
CA ALA A 173 -10.33 2.12 5.44
C ALA A 173 -11.16 0.97 4.89
N ARG A 174 -11.47 1.04 3.60
CA ARG A 174 -12.34 0.06 2.93
C ARG A 174 -11.62 -1.26 2.70
N HIS A 175 -10.33 -1.19 2.37
CA HIS A 175 -9.47 -2.33 2.14
C HIS A 175 -8.09 -2.02 2.70
N TYR A 176 -7.49 -2.99 3.38
CA TYR A 176 -6.13 -2.86 3.88
C TYR A 176 -5.15 -2.78 2.70
N LEU A 177 -4.27 -1.77 2.74
CA LEU A 177 -3.12 -1.65 1.85
C LEU A 177 -1.85 -1.88 2.69
N SER A 178 -1.00 -2.80 2.26
CA SER A 178 0.27 -3.04 2.95
C SER A 178 1.18 -1.81 2.88
N VAL A 179 2.10 -1.68 3.83
CA VAL A 179 3.08 -0.58 3.85
C VAL A 179 3.91 -0.56 2.56
N GLU A 180 4.21 -1.72 1.99
CA GLU A 180 4.90 -1.84 0.71
C GLU A 180 4.08 -1.27 -0.44
N THR A 181 2.78 -1.62 -0.51
CA THR A 181 1.88 -1.05 -1.52
C THR A 181 1.78 0.46 -1.36
N VAL A 182 1.68 0.98 -0.13
CA VAL A 182 1.65 2.43 0.11
C VAL A 182 2.96 3.10 -0.34
N LYS A 183 4.12 2.47 -0.08
CA LYS A 183 5.42 2.97 -0.57
C LYS A 183 5.48 3.00 -2.10
N ASN A 184 4.96 1.98 -2.76
CA ASN A 184 4.88 1.93 -4.23
C ASN A 184 3.96 3.03 -4.77
N VAL A 185 2.81 3.23 -4.15
CA VAL A 185 1.89 4.32 -4.49
C VAL A 185 2.55 5.69 -4.28
N ILE A 186 3.30 5.90 -3.19
CA ILE A 186 4.09 7.14 -2.99
C ILE A 186 5.14 7.31 -4.09
N ASN A 187 5.77 6.23 -4.53
CA ASN A 187 6.72 6.27 -5.64
C ASN A 187 6.06 6.69 -6.95
N ASP A 188 4.79 6.30 -7.17
CA ASP A 188 4.00 6.69 -8.32
C ASP A 188 3.53 8.15 -8.22
N ILE A 189 3.10 8.62 -7.04
CA ILE A 189 2.74 10.02 -6.76
C ILE A 189 3.87 10.96 -7.21
N LEU A 190 5.12 10.61 -6.89
CA LEU A 190 6.30 11.37 -7.34
C LEU A 190 6.43 11.37 -8.87
N HIS A 191 6.24 10.23 -9.53
CA HIS A 191 6.26 10.12 -10.99
C HIS A 191 5.18 11.00 -11.65
N TRP A 192 4.06 11.27 -10.99
CA TRP A 192 3.02 12.18 -11.46
C TRP A 192 3.22 13.65 -11.03
N ASN A 193 4.35 14.01 -10.39
CA ASN A 193 4.62 15.33 -9.82
C ASN A 193 3.54 15.82 -8.83
N LEU A 194 2.91 14.89 -8.10
CA LEU A 194 2.02 15.18 -6.98
C LEU A 194 2.84 15.35 -5.70
N ASN A 195 2.37 16.19 -4.77
CA ASN A 195 3.12 16.54 -3.55
C ASN A 195 2.38 16.22 -2.25
N THR A 196 1.05 16.05 -2.28
CA THR A 196 0.27 15.66 -1.10
C THR A 196 -0.25 14.23 -1.22
N GLY A 197 0.03 13.39 -0.22
CA GLY A 197 -0.65 12.10 -0.04
C GLY A 197 -1.71 12.22 1.05
N ALA A 198 -2.99 12.27 0.69
CA ALA A 198 -4.08 12.25 1.66
C ALA A 198 -4.49 10.79 1.93
N ILE A 199 -3.89 10.16 2.94
CA ILE A 199 -4.28 8.80 3.34
C ILE A 199 -5.56 8.92 4.17
N ILE A 200 -6.70 8.46 3.63
CA ILE A 200 -7.89 8.21 4.44
C ILE A 200 -7.53 7.02 5.33
N LYS A 201 -7.23 7.34 6.57
CA LYS A 201 -7.07 6.35 7.61
C LYS A 201 -8.46 5.89 8.02
N GLY A 202 -8.86 4.70 7.59
CA GLY A 202 -9.84 3.97 8.37
C GLY A 202 -9.15 3.46 9.59
N PHE A 203 -9.35 4.12 10.72
CA PHE A 203 -9.32 3.57 12.08
C PHE A 203 -8.17 2.61 12.49
N GLY A 204 -7.07 2.51 11.74
CA GLY A 204 -6.19 1.34 11.81
C GLY A 204 -4.73 1.53 11.39
N LEU A 205 -4.25 2.73 11.06
CA LEU A 205 -2.81 2.95 10.83
C LEU A 205 -2.30 4.18 11.60
N GLN A 206 -1.72 3.93 12.78
CA GLN A 206 -1.12 4.91 13.69
C GLN A 206 0.03 5.70 13.05
N GLY A 207 0.03 7.01 13.29
CA GLY A 207 1.26 7.74 13.63
C GLY A 207 1.23 7.93 15.14
N HIS A 208 2.37 7.76 15.80
CA HIS A 208 2.52 7.65 17.25
C HIS A 208 1.73 8.71 18.05
N PHE A 209 1.28 8.29 19.24
CA PHE A 209 0.70 9.08 20.33
C PHE A 209 -0.83 9.17 20.47
N TRP A 210 -1.57 8.11 20.20
CA TRP A 210 -2.78 7.76 20.97
C TRP A 210 -2.90 6.23 20.99
N ASN A 211 -3.06 5.63 22.17
CA ASN A 211 -3.22 4.18 22.35
C ASN A 211 -4.26 3.64 21.37
N THR A 212 -3.88 2.71 20.49
CA THR A 212 -4.75 2.08 19.48
C THR A 212 -5.91 1.32 20.09
N GLU A 213 -5.77 0.88 21.34
CA GLU A 213 -6.85 0.30 22.14
C GLU A 213 -7.97 1.30 22.42
N ILE A 214 -7.64 2.59 22.59
CA ILE A 214 -8.62 3.65 22.88
C ILE A 214 -9.54 3.87 21.69
N TRP A 215 -8.99 3.86 20.46
CA TRP A 215 -9.80 4.05 19.26
C TRP A 215 -10.62 2.80 18.94
N LYS A 216 -10.01 1.60 18.92
CA LYS A 216 -10.69 0.32 18.62
C LYS A 216 -11.98 0.12 19.43
N ASN A 217 -12.03 0.65 20.65
CA ASN A 217 -13.16 0.57 21.55
C ASN A 217 -13.76 1.94 21.89
N ARG A 218 -13.60 2.98 21.06
CA ARG A 218 -14.04 4.35 21.39
C ARG A 218 -15.50 4.40 21.80
N ASP A 219 -16.39 3.77 21.03
CA ASP A 219 -17.82 3.78 21.31
C ASP A 219 -18.17 2.96 22.58
N GLU A 220 -17.40 1.90 22.89
CA GLU A 220 -17.50 1.16 24.16
C GLU A 220 -16.99 2.01 25.34
N LEU A 221 -15.88 2.71 25.17
CA LEU A 221 -15.26 3.58 26.17
C LEU A 221 -16.16 4.79 26.46
N ASP A 222 -16.78 5.37 25.44
CA ASP A 222 -17.75 6.45 25.57
C ASP A 222 -19.00 5.99 26.33
N ALA A 223 -19.49 4.77 26.06
CA ALA A 223 -20.59 4.18 26.81
C ALA A 223 -20.20 3.87 28.27
N LYS A 224 -18.99 3.36 28.52
CA LYS A 224 -18.43 3.14 29.86
C LYS A 224 -18.23 4.45 30.64
N ASN A 225 -17.81 5.52 29.98
CA ASN A 225 -17.67 6.83 30.60
C ASN A 225 -19.04 7.42 30.99
N LYS A 226 -20.06 7.26 30.12
CA LYS A 226 -21.44 7.64 30.44
C LYS A 226 -22.03 6.80 31.58
N LEU A 227 -21.73 5.50 31.61
CA LEU A 227 -22.06 4.61 32.73
C LEU A 227 -21.45 5.13 34.05
N LYS A 228 -20.14 5.45 34.05
CA LYS A 228 -19.47 6.03 35.24
C LYS A 228 -20.12 7.33 35.71
N ILE A 229 -20.56 8.18 34.79
CA ILE A 229 -21.26 9.44 35.11
C ILE A 229 -22.67 9.15 35.67
N ALA A 230 -23.40 8.18 35.14
CA ALA A 230 -24.73 7.79 35.60
C ALA A 230 -24.70 7.18 37.01
N ILE A 231 -23.73 6.31 37.29
CA ILE A 231 -23.51 5.72 38.62
C ILE A 231 -23.17 6.82 39.64
N LYS A 232 -22.29 7.76 39.30
CA LYS A 232 -21.96 8.92 40.18
C LYS A 232 -23.16 9.83 40.48
N LYS A 233 -24.15 9.84 39.59
CA LYS A 233 -25.39 10.62 39.75
C LYS A 233 -26.50 9.83 40.48
N GLY A 234 -26.28 8.54 40.78
CA GLY A 234 -27.28 7.67 41.40
C GLY A 234 -28.42 7.24 40.46
N ASP A 235 -28.28 7.42 39.15
CA ASP A 235 -29.29 7.05 38.16
C ASP A 235 -29.09 5.58 37.73
N THR A 236 -29.81 4.67 38.39
CA THR A 236 -29.72 3.22 38.17
C THR A 236 -30.27 2.78 36.83
N GLU A 237 -31.34 3.42 36.33
CA GLU A 237 -31.94 3.09 35.03
C GLU A 237 -31.06 3.59 33.87
N GLY A 238 -30.52 4.82 33.98
CA GLY A 238 -29.55 5.35 33.00
C GLY A 238 -28.25 4.54 32.98
N ALA A 239 -27.78 4.07 34.13
CA ALA A 239 -26.62 3.18 34.22
C ALA A 239 -26.85 1.86 33.47
N ARG A 240 -28.01 1.21 33.67
CA ARG A 240 -28.33 -0.06 32.98
C ARG A 240 -28.30 0.07 31.45
N ILE A 241 -28.88 1.13 30.89
CA ILE A 241 -28.90 1.37 29.45
C ILE A 241 -27.48 1.61 28.90
N HIS A 242 -26.63 2.33 29.62
CA HIS A 242 -25.25 2.56 29.19
C HIS A 242 -24.38 1.30 29.33
N ALA A 243 -24.63 0.46 30.33
CA ALA A 243 -23.98 -0.85 30.48
C ALA A 243 -24.36 -1.80 29.33
N GLU A 244 -25.66 -1.93 29.02
CA GLU A 244 -26.15 -2.73 27.88
C GLU A 244 -25.53 -2.24 26.55
N ASN A 245 -25.46 -0.92 26.35
CA ASN A 245 -24.84 -0.35 25.16
C ASN A 245 -23.33 -0.67 25.07
N ALA A 246 -22.59 -0.59 26.17
CA ALA A 246 -21.17 -0.94 26.19
C ALA A 246 -20.95 -2.42 25.81
N ILE A 247 -21.77 -3.32 26.36
CA ILE A 247 -21.71 -4.76 26.08
C ILE A 247 -22.09 -5.04 24.63
N ARG A 248 -23.14 -4.39 24.13
CA ARG A 248 -23.53 -4.44 22.72
C ARG A 248 -22.36 -4.04 21.82
N HIS A 249 -21.71 -2.90 22.06
CA HIS A 249 -20.57 -2.46 21.28
C HIS A 249 -19.40 -3.46 21.33
N ARG A 250 -19.10 -4.04 22.51
CA ARG A 250 -18.08 -5.08 22.67
C ARG A 250 -18.40 -6.34 21.85
N HIS A 251 -19.65 -6.79 21.85
CA HIS A 251 -20.09 -7.95 21.07
C HIS A 251 -20.11 -7.68 19.57
N THR A 252 -20.55 -6.48 19.17
CA THR A 252 -20.51 -6.02 17.79
C THR A 252 -19.07 -5.96 17.29
N ALA A 253 -18.13 -5.42 18.07
CA ALA A 253 -16.70 -5.42 17.73
C ALA A 253 -16.16 -6.84 17.56
N THR A 254 -16.49 -7.75 18.48
CA THR A 254 -16.11 -9.17 18.39
C THR A 254 -16.71 -9.85 17.16
N SER A 255 -17.95 -9.52 16.81
CA SER A 255 -18.65 -10.05 15.63
C SER A 255 -18.02 -9.55 14.32
N TYR A 256 -17.64 -8.26 14.25
CA TYR A 256 -16.90 -7.71 13.12
C TYR A 256 -15.50 -8.32 12.97
N LEU A 257 -14.80 -8.57 14.08
CA LEU A 257 -13.51 -9.27 14.05
C LEU A 257 -13.66 -10.70 13.49
N ARG A 258 -14.72 -11.41 13.87
CA ARG A 258 -15.03 -12.73 13.28
C ARG A 258 -15.37 -12.63 11.80
N LEU A 259 -16.11 -11.60 11.38
CA LEU A 259 -16.42 -11.37 9.98
C LEU A 259 -15.15 -11.07 9.17
N ALA A 260 -14.25 -10.24 9.69
CA ALA A 260 -12.96 -9.95 9.08
C ALA A 260 -12.14 -11.23 8.88
N ALA A 261 -12.00 -12.05 9.91
CA ALA A 261 -11.31 -13.34 9.81
C ALA A 261 -11.96 -14.29 8.78
N ARG A 262 -13.29 -14.30 8.67
CA ARG A 262 -14.00 -15.06 7.62
C ARG A 262 -13.74 -14.50 6.22
N ILE A 263 -13.66 -13.19 6.07
CA ILE A 263 -13.32 -12.54 4.80
C ILE A 263 -11.88 -12.88 4.41
N ASP A 264 -10.93 -12.83 5.33
CA ASP A 264 -9.53 -13.22 5.07
C ASP A 264 -9.45 -14.68 4.61
N ALA A 265 -10.22 -15.57 5.23
CA ALA A 265 -10.33 -16.96 4.80
C ALA A 265 -10.93 -17.09 3.38
N LEU A 266 -11.91 -16.26 3.02
CA LEU A 266 -12.46 -16.21 1.66
C LEU A 266 -11.44 -15.67 0.66
N VAL A 267 -10.66 -14.65 1.02
CA VAL A 267 -9.57 -14.13 0.19
C VAL A 267 -8.56 -15.24 -0.09
N SER A 268 -8.19 -16.03 0.92
CA SER A 268 -7.30 -17.17 0.74
C SER A 268 -7.88 -18.24 -0.20
N ARG A 269 -9.19 -18.52 -0.12
CA ARG A 269 -9.87 -19.46 -1.03
C ARG A 269 -9.94 -18.91 -2.46
N VAL A 270 -10.23 -17.63 -2.63
CA VAL A 270 -10.26 -16.97 -3.94
C VAL A 270 -8.87 -16.96 -4.56
N GLN A 271 -7.83 -16.67 -3.77
CA GLN A 271 -6.44 -16.72 -4.24
C GLN A 271 -6.06 -18.13 -4.69
N SER A 272 -6.45 -19.15 -3.92
CA SER A 272 -6.26 -20.56 -4.29
C SER A 272 -7.00 -20.90 -5.60
N ALA A 273 -8.22 -20.41 -5.79
CA ALA A 273 -8.96 -20.60 -7.05
C ALA A 273 -8.28 -19.90 -8.25
N ILE A 274 -7.67 -18.73 -8.03
CA ILE A 274 -6.91 -18.00 -9.07
C ILE A 274 -5.64 -18.77 -9.44
N THR A 275 -4.90 -19.31 -8.46
CA THR A 275 -3.70 -20.11 -8.74
C THR A 275 -4.06 -21.40 -9.47
N THR A 276 -5.14 -22.10 -9.06
CA THR A 276 -5.65 -23.27 -9.80
C THR A 276 -6.06 -22.90 -11.23
N LYS A 277 -6.72 -21.75 -11.44
CA LYS A 277 -7.10 -21.30 -12.79
C LYS A 277 -5.89 -21.00 -13.67
N SER A 278 -4.85 -20.35 -13.11
CA SER A 278 -3.59 -20.13 -13.81
C SER A 278 -2.90 -21.45 -14.13
N PHE A 279 -2.92 -22.40 -13.20
CA PHE A 279 -2.40 -23.75 -13.39
C PHE A 279 -3.10 -24.50 -14.53
N THR A 280 -4.43 -24.48 -14.60
CA THR A 280 -5.18 -25.06 -15.72
C THR A 280 -4.77 -24.43 -17.05
N ARG A 281 -4.47 -23.13 -17.07
CA ARG A 281 -3.99 -22.44 -18.28
C ARG A 281 -2.62 -22.93 -18.72
N SER A 282 -1.68 -23.10 -17.79
CA SER A 282 -0.36 -23.65 -18.06
C SER A 282 -0.45 -25.08 -18.59
N ILE A 283 -1.28 -25.93 -17.98
CA ILE A 283 -1.52 -27.30 -18.49
C ILE A 283 -2.06 -27.28 -19.92
N MET A 284 -3.05 -26.42 -20.23
CA MET A 284 -3.58 -26.34 -21.59
C MET A 284 -2.50 -25.96 -22.62
N THR A 285 -1.55 -25.11 -22.24
CA THR A 285 -0.43 -24.73 -23.11
C THR A 285 0.54 -25.89 -23.31
N VAL A 286 0.89 -26.61 -22.23
CA VAL A 286 1.78 -27.77 -22.28
C VAL A 286 1.16 -28.92 -23.10
N VAL A 287 -0.13 -29.19 -22.92
CA VAL A 287 -0.87 -30.21 -23.71
C VAL A 287 -0.85 -29.87 -25.20
N GLY A 288 -1.01 -28.59 -25.56
CA GLY A 288 -0.85 -28.15 -26.95
C GLY A 288 0.56 -28.38 -27.48
N CYS A 289 1.59 -28.04 -26.70
CA CYS A 289 2.99 -28.30 -27.08
C CYS A 289 3.29 -29.80 -27.21
N MET A 290 2.70 -30.63 -26.35
CA MET A 290 2.83 -32.09 -26.43
C MET A 290 2.15 -32.65 -27.67
N GLU A 291 0.98 -32.14 -28.04
CA GLU A 291 0.28 -32.55 -29.27
C GLU A 291 1.09 -32.22 -30.52
N ASP A 292 1.73 -31.05 -30.54
CA ASP A 292 2.61 -30.61 -31.64
C ASP A 292 3.94 -31.40 -31.66
N ALA A 293 4.52 -31.69 -30.50
CA ALA A 293 5.72 -32.51 -30.39
C ALA A 293 5.47 -33.98 -30.79
N ALA A 294 4.33 -34.55 -30.41
CA ALA A 294 3.90 -35.87 -30.80
C ALA A 294 3.66 -35.98 -32.33
N LYS A 295 3.15 -34.92 -32.97
CA LYS A 295 3.08 -34.80 -34.44
C LYS A 295 4.47 -34.79 -35.09
N SER A 296 5.48 -34.26 -34.41
CA SER A 296 6.86 -34.18 -34.90
C SER A 296 7.73 -35.43 -34.67
N MET A 297 7.21 -36.49 -34.01
CA MET A 297 7.90 -37.75 -33.70
C MET A 297 9.28 -37.61 -33.00
N ASP A 298 9.53 -36.51 -32.27
CA ASP A 298 10.80 -36.24 -31.61
C ASP A 298 10.79 -36.73 -30.14
N MET A 299 11.28 -37.96 -29.90
CA MET A 299 11.19 -38.62 -28.58
C MET A 299 12.08 -37.96 -27.50
N GLU A 300 13.18 -37.30 -27.87
CA GLU A 300 14.07 -36.60 -26.92
C GLU A 300 13.41 -35.33 -26.35
N LYS A 301 12.67 -34.59 -27.18
CA LYS A 301 11.90 -33.42 -26.73
C LYS A 301 10.75 -33.81 -25.80
N VAL A 302 10.15 -34.99 -26.00
CA VAL A 302 9.11 -35.51 -25.11
C VAL A 302 9.68 -35.85 -23.73
N SER A 303 10.86 -36.48 -23.68
CA SER A 303 11.51 -36.82 -22.39
C SER A 303 11.82 -35.58 -21.55
N SER A 304 12.47 -34.57 -22.14
CA SER A 304 12.81 -33.33 -21.40
C SER A 304 11.59 -32.51 -20.96
N LEU A 305 10.46 -32.64 -21.66
CA LEU A 305 9.21 -31.98 -21.31
C LEU A 305 8.49 -32.69 -20.15
N MET A 306 8.64 -34.02 -20.03
CA MET A 306 8.13 -34.80 -18.89
C MET A 306 8.91 -34.50 -17.61
N ASP A 307 10.24 -34.43 -17.68
CA ASP A 307 11.08 -34.08 -16.51
C ASP A 307 10.75 -32.67 -16.00
N ARG A 308 10.47 -31.73 -16.92
CA ARG A 308 10.05 -30.37 -16.58
C ARG A 308 8.64 -30.30 -16.01
N PHE A 309 7.75 -31.21 -16.42
CA PHE A 309 6.39 -31.33 -15.89
C PHE A 309 6.38 -31.88 -14.45
N GLU A 310 7.26 -32.85 -14.15
CA GLU A 310 7.40 -33.42 -12.80
C GLU A 310 7.86 -32.37 -11.78
N MET A 311 8.85 -31.54 -12.14
CA MET A 311 9.35 -30.46 -11.27
C MET A 311 8.33 -29.34 -11.01
N GLU A 312 7.40 -29.10 -11.93
CA GLU A 312 6.31 -28.12 -11.76
C GLU A 312 5.17 -28.67 -10.88
N PHE A 313 5.00 -29.99 -10.76
CA PHE A 313 3.95 -30.60 -9.94
C PHE A 313 4.32 -30.67 -8.44
N ASP A 314 5.58 -30.96 -8.11
CA ASP A 314 6.05 -31.12 -6.72
C ASP A 314 6.00 -29.82 -5.90
N ASN A 315 6.30 -28.69 -6.53
CA ASN A 315 6.33 -27.39 -5.85
C ASN A 315 4.93 -26.90 -5.41
N ILE A 316 3.86 -27.45 -5.98
CA ILE A 316 2.49 -26.98 -5.80
C ILE A 316 1.79 -27.68 -4.62
N ASP A 317 2.02 -28.98 -4.41
CA ASP A 317 1.37 -29.74 -3.32
C ASP A 317 1.81 -29.27 -1.92
N ILE A 318 3.06 -28.80 -1.81
CA ILE A 318 3.64 -28.26 -0.57
C ILE A 318 2.92 -26.96 -0.13
N GLN A 319 2.45 -26.14 -1.07
CA GLN A 319 1.78 -24.87 -0.76
C GLN A 319 0.31 -25.05 -0.34
N SER A 320 -0.38 -26.05 -0.89
CA SER A 320 -1.78 -26.36 -0.57
C SER A 320 -1.96 -26.86 0.87
N LYS A 321 -1.04 -27.70 1.36
CA LYS A 321 -1.08 -28.29 2.72
C LYS A 321 -0.90 -27.29 3.86
N LEU A 322 -0.27 -26.14 3.59
CA LEU A 322 0.06 -25.15 4.62
C LEU A 322 -1.12 -24.20 4.94
N VAL A 323 -2.06 -24.04 4.01
CA VAL A 323 -3.18 -23.08 4.11
C VAL A 323 -4.40 -23.66 4.83
N SER A 324 -4.62 -24.98 4.75
CA SER A 324 -5.83 -25.62 5.28
C SER A 324 -5.82 -25.85 6.80
N SER A 325 -4.64 -25.98 7.41
CA SER A 325 -4.49 -26.33 8.83
C SER A 325 -4.75 -25.16 9.80
N SER A 326 -4.61 -23.90 9.36
CA SER A 326 -4.72 -22.73 10.24
C SER A 326 -6.16 -22.25 10.49
N LEU A 327 -7.16 -22.75 9.75
CA LEU A 327 -8.50 -22.14 9.69
C LEU A 327 -9.54 -22.76 10.65
N ALA A 328 -9.25 -23.93 11.24
CA ALA A 328 -10.24 -24.70 12.00
C ALA A 328 -10.53 -24.17 13.43
N ASN A 329 -9.65 -23.36 14.03
CA ASN A 329 -9.65 -23.10 15.48
C ASN A 329 -10.43 -21.86 15.96
N THR A 330 -11.08 -21.07 15.09
CA THR A 330 -11.50 -19.68 15.45
C THR A 330 -13.01 -19.48 15.63
N MET A 331 -13.86 -20.52 15.59
CA MET A 331 -15.32 -20.35 15.42
C MET A 331 -16.19 -20.86 16.59
N SER A 332 -16.03 -20.35 17.83
CA SER A 332 -17.05 -20.58 18.85
C SER A 332 -17.25 -19.40 19.82
N ILE A 333 -18.51 -19.27 20.25
CA ILE A 333 -19.04 -18.55 21.41
C ILE A 333 -19.58 -17.12 21.15
N SER A 334 -20.89 -17.03 20.90
CA SER A 334 -21.73 -15.87 21.23
C SER A 334 -22.05 -15.84 22.73
N THR A 335 -22.45 -14.68 23.22
CA THR A 335 -22.23 -14.18 24.58
C THR A 335 -23.48 -14.23 25.49
N PRO A 336 -23.35 -14.70 26.75
CA PRO A 336 -24.45 -14.90 27.71
C PRO A 336 -24.77 -13.71 28.63
N GLU A 337 -25.99 -13.67 29.19
CA GLU A 337 -26.52 -12.61 30.07
C GLU A 337 -25.73 -12.41 31.38
N ASN A 338 -25.03 -13.43 31.86
CA ASN A 338 -24.19 -13.33 33.07
C ASN A 338 -23.05 -12.29 32.95
N GLU A 339 -22.64 -11.95 31.73
CA GLU A 339 -21.57 -10.97 31.49
C GLU A 339 -22.03 -9.52 31.76
N VAL A 340 -23.34 -9.26 31.79
CA VAL A 340 -23.90 -7.92 32.03
C VAL A 340 -23.76 -7.49 33.48
N GLN A 341 -24.18 -8.36 34.40
CA GLN A 341 -24.11 -8.08 35.83
C GLN A 341 -22.66 -8.00 36.33
N GLY A 342 -21.77 -8.85 35.77
CA GLY A 342 -20.34 -8.82 36.09
C GLY A 342 -19.67 -7.51 35.70
N LEU A 343 -20.02 -6.93 34.55
CA LEU A 343 -19.45 -5.66 34.11
C LEU A 343 -19.91 -4.47 34.96
N ILE A 344 -21.16 -4.46 35.42
CA ILE A 344 -21.69 -3.39 36.29
C ILE A 344 -20.95 -3.37 37.63
N ASN A 345 -20.75 -4.55 38.25
CA ASN A 345 -20.05 -4.67 39.52
C ASN A 345 -18.57 -4.24 39.38
N GLN A 346 -17.88 -4.70 38.34
CA GLN A 346 -16.49 -4.33 38.09
C GLN A 346 -16.30 -2.81 37.88
N VAL A 347 -17.21 -2.15 37.17
CA VAL A 347 -17.13 -0.70 36.92
C VAL A 347 -17.53 0.13 38.15
N ALA A 348 -18.42 -0.40 39.00
CA ALA A 348 -18.77 0.20 40.29
C ALA A 348 -17.58 0.17 41.27
N ASP A 349 -16.86 -0.95 41.33
CA ASP A 349 -15.66 -1.12 42.15
C ASP A 349 -14.53 -0.17 41.69
N GLU A 350 -14.29 -0.05 40.37
CA GLU A 350 -13.33 0.91 39.79
C GLU A 350 -13.69 2.38 40.08
N ALA A 351 -14.97 2.69 40.29
CA ALA A 351 -15.44 4.05 40.55
C ALA A 351 -15.36 4.44 42.03
N GLY A 352 -14.98 3.51 42.92
CA GLY A 352 -14.87 3.75 44.36
C GLY A 352 -16.21 3.98 45.04
N ILE A 353 -17.30 3.46 44.47
CA ILE A 353 -18.64 3.53 45.04
C ILE A 353 -18.93 2.15 45.60
N GLU A 354 -18.74 1.98 46.92
CA GLU A 354 -19.37 0.88 47.63
C GLU A 354 -20.87 0.99 47.36
N LEU A 355 -21.45 -0.04 46.74
CA LEU A 355 -22.89 -0.13 46.54
C LEU A 355 -23.50 -0.25 47.93
N ASN A 356 -23.83 0.89 48.54
CA ASN A 356 -24.57 0.94 49.80
C ASN A 356 -25.85 0.15 49.55
N GLN A 357 -25.89 -1.06 50.11
CA GLN A 357 -27.04 -1.92 50.14
C GLN A 357 -28.01 -1.33 51.18
N GLU A 358 -28.60 -0.20 50.83
CA GLU A 358 -29.70 0.42 51.58
C GLU A 358 -31.00 -0.06 50.93
N LEU A 359 -31.31 -1.33 51.19
CA LEU A 359 -32.66 -1.88 51.06
C LEU A 359 -33.06 -2.37 52.45
N ASP A 360 -33.62 -1.46 53.23
CA ASP A 360 -34.32 -1.81 54.46
C ASP A 360 -35.84 -1.69 54.22
N GLY A 361 -36.54 -2.81 54.44
CA GLY A 361 -37.97 -2.83 54.78
C GLY A 361 -38.98 -3.23 53.70
N ALA A 362 -39.19 -4.55 53.48
CA ALA A 362 -40.54 -5.15 53.48
C ALA A 362 -40.51 -6.70 53.37
N ASN A 363 -40.75 -7.36 54.51
CA ASN A 363 -41.33 -8.69 54.79
C ASN A 363 -40.91 -9.97 54.00
N PRO A 364 -40.62 -11.08 54.73
CA PRO A 364 -40.34 -12.38 54.14
C PRO A 364 -41.65 -13.15 53.89
N SER A 365 -41.87 -13.60 52.65
CA SER A 365 -42.77 -14.72 52.37
C SER A 365 -42.07 -15.70 51.43
N SER A 366 -41.82 -16.88 51.98
CA SER A 366 -41.34 -18.10 51.33
C SER A 366 -41.97 -18.40 49.97
N VAL A 367 -41.16 -18.67 48.93
CA VAL A 367 -41.19 -19.91 48.15
C VAL A 367 -39.78 -20.16 47.58
N SER A 368 -39.18 -21.27 47.98
CA SER A 368 -37.93 -21.81 47.47
C SER A 368 -38.13 -22.45 46.09
N VAL A 369 -37.36 -22.01 45.08
CA VAL A 369 -37.04 -22.83 43.90
C VAL A 369 -35.53 -22.72 43.67
N ALA A 370 -34.85 -23.87 43.76
CA ALA A 370 -33.40 -23.98 43.64
C ALA A 370 -32.94 -23.76 42.17
N PRO A 371 -31.83 -23.04 41.93
CA PRO A 371 -31.19 -23.01 40.63
C PRO A 371 -30.45 -24.34 40.36
N ILE A 372 -30.64 -24.87 39.16
CA ILE A 372 -29.96 -26.06 38.64
C ILE A 372 -28.45 -25.76 38.58
N SER A 373 -27.66 -26.62 39.23
CA SER A 373 -26.23 -26.45 39.47
C SER A 373 -25.39 -26.68 38.21
N ALA A 374 -24.26 -25.96 38.16
CA ALA A 374 -23.16 -26.08 37.20
C ALA A 374 -22.35 -27.40 37.35
N GLU A 375 -22.99 -28.50 37.78
CA GLU A 375 -22.33 -29.77 38.12
C GLU A 375 -22.24 -30.76 36.93
N GLU A 376 -22.93 -30.52 35.82
CA GLU A 376 -22.91 -31.44 34.67
C GLU A 376 -21.71 -31.26 33.72
N GLU A 377 -21.10 -30.07 33.63
CA GLU A 377 -19.91 -29.86 32.78
C GLU A 377 -18.64 -30.45 33.40
N ASP A 378 -18.46 -30.36 34.73
CA ASP A 378 -17.26 -30.85 35.41
C ASP A 378 -17.19 -32.39 35.47
N GLY A 379 -18.35 -33.07 35.42
CA GLY A 379 -18.42 -34.53 35.38
C GLY A 379 -17.96 -35.14 34.05
N LEU A 380 -18.10 -34.42 32.95
CA LEU A 380 -17.74 -34.86 31.60
C LEU A 380 -16.24 -34.68 31.32
N THR A 381 -15.66 -33.54 31.74
CA THR A 381 -14.21 -33.28 31.70
C THR A 381 -13.45 -34.28 32.57
N GLN A 382 -13.97 -34.62 33.75
CA GLN A 382 -13.34 -35.61 34.62
C GLN A 382 -13.45 -37.04 34.08
N ARG A 383 -14.54 -37.39 33.37
CA ARG A 383 -14.67 -38.68 32.65
C ARG A 383 -13.70 -38.80 31.47
N LEU A 384 -13.50 -37.71 30.71
CA LEU A 384 -12.53 -37.66 29.60
C LEU A 384 -11.09 -37.75 30.09
N ALA A 385 -10.76 -37.12 31.24
CA ALA A 385 -9.45 -37.22 31.85
C ALA A 385 -9.11 -38.67 32.29
N ARG A 386 -10.11 -39.44 32.76
CA ARG A 386 -9.93 -40.85 33.14
C ARG A 386 -9.71 -41.78 31.94
N LEU A 387 -10.34 -41.50 30.80
CA LEU A 387 -10.13 -42.26 29.54
C LEU A 387 -8.78 -41.98 28.88
N ARG A 388 -8.10 -40.90 29.26
CA ARG A 388 -6.78 -40.53 28.73
C ARG A 388 -5.62 -41.22 29.47
N HIS A 389 -5.91 -41.83 30.62
CA HIS A 389 -4.96 -42.58 31.46
C HIS A 389 -5.27 -44.08 31.56
N SER A 390 -6.25 -44.58 30.79
CA SER A 390 -6.44 -46.01 30.50
C SER A 390 -5.90 -46.32 29.11
#